data_AF-A0A845QH71-F1
#
_entry.id   AF-A0A845QH71-F1
#
_cell.length_a   1.000
_cell.length_b   1.000
_cell.length_c   1.000
_cell.angle_alpha   90.00
_cell.angle_beta   90.00
_cell.angle_gamma   90.00
#
_symmetry.space_group_name_H-M   'P 1'
#
loop_
_entity.id
_entity.type
_entity.pdbx_description
1 polymer ?
#
loop_
_entity_poly.entity_id
_entity_poly.type
_entity_poly.pdbx_seq_one_letter_code
_entity_poly.pdbx_strand_id
1 'polypeptide(L)'
;MLCKILGKDNPVFNLILIIAGVVAIAFGIWYSYITPEDVHHLQMLAGMFTGMGSAFLAIGVLNTLRCHFGSAEKRKQREIERNDERNVQITRYAMSWAAFGSVLFSAVLIFVLTALNHILPSMLILAGVYVELIIFLVAYKILEKKM
;
A
#
# COMPACT_ATOMS: atom_id res chain seq x y z
N MET A 1 3.07 -16.87 4.76
CA MET A 1 4.36 -16.11 4.76
C MET A 1 4.17 -14.61 4.59
N LEU A 2 3.17 -14.14 3.83
CA LEU A 2 2.89 -12.70 3.62
C LEU A 2 2.66 -11.89 4.91
N CYS A 3 2.00 -12.45 5.94
CA CYS A 3 1.84 -11.77 7.24
C CYS A 3 3.16 -11.48 7.98
N LYS A 4 4.24 -12.23 7.70
CA LYS A 4 5.58 -11.90 8.23
C LYS A 4 6.22 -10.77 7.41
N ILE A 5 5.89 -10.63 6.13
CA ILE A 5 6.46 -9.59 5.27
C ILE A 5 5.80 -8.23 5.55
N LEU A 6 4.47 -8.18 5.67
CA LEU A 6 3.67 -6.96 5.91
C LEU A 6 3.52 -6.57 7.39
N GLY A 7 4.31 -7.18 8.29
CA GLY A 7 4.24 -6.86 9.70
C GLY A 7 4.80 -5.47 9.99
N LYS A 8 4.15 -4.72 10.89
CA LYS A 8 4.60 -3.38 11.35
C LYS A 8 6.06 -3.34 11.83
N ASP A 9 6.55 -4.46 12.36
CA ASP A 9 7.93 -4.61 12.84
C ASP A 9 8.88 -5.21 11.79
N ASN A 10 8.45 -5.39 10.54
CA ASN A 10 9.32 -5.90 9.47
C ASN A 10 10.20 -4.75 8.92
N PRO A 11 11.54 -4.86 9.00
CA PRO A 11 12.44 -3.81 8.54
C PRO A 11 12.34 -3.57 7.03
N VAL A 12 12.09 -4.60 6.23
CA VAL A 12 11.94 -4.49 4.77
C VAL A 12 10.68 -3.71 4.42
N PHE A 13 9.56 -4.00 5.08
CA PHE A 13 8.31 -3.27 4.87
C PHE A 13 8.44 -1.80 5.27
N ASN A 14 9.05 -1.52 6.42
CA ASN A 14 9.30 -0.16 6.86
C ASN A 14 10.24 0.59 5.91
N LEU A 15 11.27 -0.08 5.37
CA LEU A 15 12.15 0.49 4.37
C LEU A 15 11.40 0.81 3.06
N ILE A 16 10.54 -0.10 2.59
CA ILE A 16 9.69 0.14 1.41
C ILE A 16 8.78 1.35 1.64
N LEU A 17 8.16 1.48 2.82
CA LEU A 17 7.34 2.65 3.17
C LEU A 17 8.15 3.95 3.17
N ILE A 18 9.36 3.94 3.72
CA ILE A 18 10.24 5.11 3.72
C ILE A 18 10.60 5.51 2.28
N ILE A 19 11.04 4.56 1.46
CA ILE A 19 11.42 4.82 0.06
C ILE A 19 10.22 5.33 -0.73
N ALA A 20 9.07 4.65 -0.63
CA ALA A 20 7.84 5.07 -1.29
C ALA A 20 7.40 6.47 -0.83
N GLY A 21 7.52 6.77 0.47
CA GLY A 21 7.21 8.07 1.04
C GLY A 21 8.11 9.19 0.50
N VAL A 22 9.44 8.97 0.49
CA VAL A 22 10.40 9.94 -0.07
C VAL A 22 10.14 10.18 -1.56
N VAL A 23 9.94 9.11 -2.33
CA VAL A 23 9.66 9.21 -3.77
C VAL A 23 8.36 9.98 -4.03
N ALA A 24 7.29 9.69 -3.27
CA ALA A 24 6.01 10.38 -3.41
C ALA A 24 6.10 11.88 -3.03
N ILE A 25 6.84 12.22 -1.97
CA ILE A 25 7.08 13.62 -1.59
C ILE A 25 7.89 14.34 -2.67
N ALA A 26 9.01 13.75 -3.10
CA ALA A 26 9.86 14.34 -4.13
C ALA A 26 9.09 14.55 -5.43
N PHE A 27 8.30 13.56 -5.84
CA PHE A 27 7.41 13.66 -7.00
C PHE A 27 6.37 14.77 -6.82
N GLY A 28 5.67 14.83 -5.69
CA GLY A 28 4.65 15.84 -5.45
C GLY A 28 5.21 17.27 -5.44
N ILE A 29 6.38 17.49 -4.82
CA ILE A 29 7.08 18.78 -4.83
C ILE A 29 7.51 19.13 -6.25
N TRP A 30 8.20 18.22 -6.93
CA TRP A 30 8.67 18.44 -8.30
C TRP A 30 7.51 18.73 -9.24
N TYR A 31 6.44 17.94 -9.18
CA TYR A 31 5.24 18.10 -9.98
C TYR A 31 4.60 19.47 -9.75
N SER A 32 4.47 19.89 -8.48
CA SER A 32 3.97 21.22 -8.12
C SER A 32 4.78 22.39 -8.73
N TYR A 33 6.08 22.21 -8.99
CA TYR A 33 6.91 23.25 -9.62
C TYR A 33 6.75 23.35 -11.13
N ILE A 34 6.42 22.25 -11.81
CA ILE A 34 6.27 22.21 -13.27
C ILE A 34 4.84 22.46 -13.75
N THR A 35 3.82 22.21 -12.92
CA THR A 35 2.43 22.53 -13.26
C THR A 35 2.10 23.99 -12.96
N PRO A 36 1.49 24.72 -13.92
CA PRO A 36 1.10 26.09 -13.70
C PRO A 36 -0.07 26.19 -12.69
N GLU A 37 -0.09 27.28 -11.93
CA GLU A 37 -0.99 27.43 -10.77
C GLU A 37 -2.47 27.62 -11.13
N ASP A 38 -2.76 27.90 -12.39
CA ASP A 38 -4.12 28.07 -12.93
C ASP A 38 -4.91 26.76 -12.97
N VAL A 39 -4.23 25.61 -12.91
CA VAL A 39 -4.86 24.29 -12.95
C VAL A 39 -5.02 23.69 -11.55
N HIS A 40 -6.03 24.18 -10.81
CA HIS A 40 -6.25 23.84 -9.39
C HIS A 40 -6.29 22.33 -9.08
N HIS A 41 -6.85 21.51 -9.98
CA HIS A 41 -6.94 20.06 -9.77
C HIS A 41 -5.57 19.36 -9.84
N LEU A 42 -4.62 19.87 -10.63
CA LEU A 42 -3.27 19.32 -10.71
C LEU A 42 -2.44 19.68 -9.48
N GLN A 43 -2.62 20.89 -8.95
CA GLN A 43 -2.04 21.26 -7.65
C GLN A 43 -2.60 20.40 -6.51
N MET A 44 -3.90 20.12 -6.52
CA MET A 44 -4.51 19.23 -5.53
C MET A 44 -3.91 17.82 -5.61
N LEU A 45 -3.68 17.29 -6.81
CA LEU A 45 -3.01 16.00 -7.02
C LEU A 45 -1.57 16.02 -6.47
N ALA A 46 -0.81 17.09 -6.71
CA ALA A 46 0.53 17.26 -6.14
C ALA A 46 0.48 17.23 -4.59
N GLY A 47 -0.49 17.92 -3.99
CA GLY A 47 -0.77 17.90 -2.55
C GLY A 47 -1.14 16.52 -2.02
N MET A 48 -1.89 15.71 -2.78
CA MET A 48 -2.20 14.33 -2.41
C MET A 48 -0.95 13.45 -2.37
N PHE A 49 -0.04 13.59 -3.35
CA PHE A 49 1.22 12.86 -3.37
C PHE A 49 2.13 13.23 -2.20
N THR A 50 2.29 14.53 -1.90
CA THR A 50 3.11 14.97 -0.75
C THR A 50 2.49 14.55 0.58
N GLY A 51 1.16 14.70 0.73
CA GLY A 51 0.43 14.28 1.94
C GLY A 51 0.55 12.78 2.19
N MET A 52 0.23 11.94 1.19
CA MET A 52 0.37 10.48 1.29
C MET A 52 1.82 10.06 1.52
N GLY A 53 2.77 10.68 0.81
CA GLY A 53 4.19 10.40 0.98
C GLY A 53 4.69 10.73 2.40
N SER A 54 4.21 11.83 2.99
CA SER A 54 4.52 12.19 4.37
C SER A 54 3.99 11.16 5.38
N ALA A 55 2.79 10.62 5.15
CA ALA A 55 2.21 9.59 5.99
C ALA A 55 3.02 8.29 5.92
N PHE A 56 3.41 7.84 4.73
CA PHE A 56 4.25 6.66 4.55
C PHE A 56 5.63 6.83 5.20
N LEU A 57 6.26 7.98 5.00
CA LEU A 57 7.54 8.30 5.62
C LEU A 57 7.43 8.29 7.14
N ALA A 58 6.43 8.97 7.71
CA ALA A 58 6.20 9.03 9.14
C ALA A 58 5.96 7.64 9.74
N ILE A 59 5.08 6.83 9.13
CA ILE A 59 4.80 5.47 9.59
C ILE A 59 6.07 4.61 9.55
N GLY A 60 6.79 4.63 8.44
CA GLY A 60 8.02 3.84 8.26
C GLY A 60 9.11 4.22 9.26
N VAL A 61 9.34 5.52 9.48
CA VAL A 61 10.33 6.04 10.44
C VAL A 61 9.90 5.70 11.87
N LEU A 62 8.66 5.98 12.26
CA LEU A 62 8.17 5.73 13.61
C LEU A 62 8.21 4.24 13.97
N ASN A 63 7.86 3.36 13.03
CA ASN A 63 7.98 1.92 13.24
C ASN A 63 9.44 1.51 13.42
N THR A 64 10.35 2.02 12.58
CA THR A 64 11.78 1.72 12.66
C THR A 64 12.37 2.17 14.00
N LEU A 65 12.05 3.38 14.45
CA LEU A 65 12.44 3.92 15.76
C LEU A 65 11.87 3.08 16.90
N ARG A 66 10.58 2.69 16.83
CA ARG A 66 9.94 1.85 17.84
C ARG A 66 10.58 0.46 17.95
N CYS A 67 11.03 -0.10 16.83
CA CYS A 67 11.77 -1.36 16.82
C CYS A 67 13.17 -1.17 17.42
N HIS A 68 13.89 -0.10 17.03
CA HIS A 68 15.26 0.14 17.46
C HIS A 68 15.39 0.54 18.93
N PHE A 69 14.51 1.41 19.43
CA PHE A 69 14.55 1.94 20.81
C PHE A 69 13.63 1.22 21.80
N GLY A 70 12.89 0.19 21.36
CA GLY A 70 12.01 -0.57 22.26
C GLY A 70 12.77 -1.46 23.24
N SER A 71 12.32 -1.51 24.51
CA SER A 71 12.88 -2.42 25.52
C SER A 71 12.78 -3.90 25.11
N ALA A 72 13.70 -4.73 25.61
CA ALA A 72 13.74 -6.16 25.30
C ALA A 72 12.42 -6.88 25.65
N GLU A 73 11.78 -6.49 26.75
CA GLU A 73 10.49 -7.01 27.18
C GLU A 73 9.36 -6.66 26.19
N LYS A 74 9.28 -5.40 25.76
CA LYS A 74 8.30 -4.97 24.75
C LYS A 74 8.54 -5.62 23.39
N ARG A 75 9.78 -5.96 23.04
CA ARG A 75 10.10 -6.70 21.81
C ARG A 75 9.59 -8.14 21.88
N LYS A 76 9.82 -8.83 23.00
CA LYS A 76 9.30 -10.19 23.22
C LYS A 76 7.77 -10.23 23.18
N GLN A 77 7.11 -9.28 23.84
CA GLN A 77 5.65 -9.19 23.83
C GLN A 77 5.08 -9.01 22.41
N ARG A 78 5.69 -8.13 21.60
CA ARG A 78 5.28 -7.95 20.20
C ARG A 78 5.49 -9.20 19.35
N GLU A 79 6.56 -9.95 19.59
CA GLU A 79 6.81 -11.20 18.88
C GLU A 79 5.76 -12.26 19.21
N ILE A 80 5.34 -12.35 20.48
CA ILE A 80 4.25 -13.24 20.91
C ILE A 80 2.94 -12.82 20.25
N GLU A 81 2.56 -11.54 20.35
CA GLU A 81 1.33 -11.02 19.76
C GLU A 81 1.27 -11.20 18.23
N ARG A 82 2.42 -11.09 17.55
CA ARG A 82 2.52 -11.27 16.10
C ARG A 82 2.34 -12.73 15.66
N ASN A 83 2.81 -13.66 16.47
CA ASN A 83 2.71 -15.10 16.18
C ASN A 83 1.44 -15.74 16.77
N ASP A 84 0.65 -15.00 17.55
CA ASP A 84 -0.68 -15.43 18.01
C ASP A 84 -1.56 -15.78 16.80
N GLU A 85 -2.03 -17.02 16.77
CA GLU A 85 -2.83 -17.57 15.67
C GLU A 85 -4.07 -16.74 15.36
N ARG A 86 -4.72 -16.18 16.40
CA ARG A 86 -5.90 -15.33 16.23
C ARG A 86 -5.54 -14.04 15.50
N ASN A 87 -4.44 -13.39 15.87
CA ASN A 87 -3.98 -12.18 15.20
C ASN A 87 -3.57 -12.47 13.75
N VAL A 88 -2.93 -13.61 13.51
CA VAL A 88 -2.60 -14.06 12.15
C VAL A 88 -3.87 -14.25 11.32
N GLN A 89 -4.91 -14.89 11.87
CA GLN A 89 -6.18 -15.09 11.17
C GLN A 89 -6.90 -13.77 10.90
N ILE A 90 -7.02 -12.87 11.88
CA ILE A 90 -7.63 -11.54 11.70
C ILE A 90 -6.91 -10.77 10.60
N THR A 91 -5.58 -10.78 10.60
CA THR A 91 -4.79 -10.09 9.57
C THR A 91 -5.05 -10.68 8.18
N ARG A 92 -5.18 -12.02 8.06
CA ARG A 92 -5.52 -12.67 6.78
C ARG A 92 -6.91 -12.27 6.31
N TYR A 93 -7.92 -12.30 7.19
CA TYR A 93 -9.26 -11.87 6.85
C TYR A 93 -9.31 -10.41 6.42
N ALA A 94 -8.64 -9.52 7.14
CA ALA A 94 -8.55 -8.11 6.79
C ALA A 94 -7.91 -7.89 5.42
N MET A 95 -6.82 -8.62 5.11
CA MET A 95 -6.18 -8.55 3.79
C MET A 95 -7.08 -9.10 2.67
N SER A 96 -7.82 -10.18 2.91
CA SER A 96 -8.79 -10.70 1.93
C SER A 96 -9.90 -9.71 1.65
N TRP A 97 -10.44 -9.06 2.68
CA TRP A 97 -11.45 -8.01 2.51
C TRP A 97 -10.89 -6.77 1.80
N ALA A 98 -9.65 -6.38 2.10
CA ALA A 98 -8.99 -5.28 1.41
C ALA A 98 -8.79 -5.58 -0.08
N ALA A 99 -8.34 -6.79 -0.43
CA ALA A 99 -8.18 -7.22 -1.82
C ALA A 99 -9.52 -7.32 -2.56
N PHE A 100 -10.56 -7.86 -1.91
CA PHE A 100 -11.89 -7.89 -2.50
C PHE A 100 -12.44 -6.47 -2.73
N GLY A 101 -12.29 -5.60 -1.73
CA GLY A 101 -12.68 -4.20 -1.80
C GLY A 101 -11.94 -3.43 -2.89
N SER A 102 -10.63 -3.66 -3.07
CA SER A 102 -9.84 -2.98 -4.11
C SER A 102 -10.28 -3.35 -5.52
N VAL A 103 -10.55 -4.64 -5.77
CA VAL A 103 -11.05 -5.11 -7.07
C VAL A 103 -12.45 -4.55 -7.34
N LEU A 104 -13.35 -4.59 -6.34
CA LEU A 104 -14.70 -4.05 -6.49
C LEU A 104 -14.68 -2.55 -6.76
N PHE A 105 -13.89 -1.79 -6.00
CA PHE A 105 -13.72 -0.35 -6.19
C PHE A 105 -13.15 -0.04 -7.58
N SER A 106 -12.13 -0.78 -8.01
CA SER A 106 -11.53 -0.62 -9.34
C SER A 106 -12.53 -0.91 -10.45
N ALA A 107 -13.37 -1.95 -10.31
CA ALA A 107 -14.42 -2.26 -11.27
C ALA A 107 -15.42 -1.10 -11.41
N VAL A 108 -15.89 -0.54 -10.29
CA VAL A 108 -16.79 0.62 -10.31
C VAL A 108 -16.13 1.82 -10.99
N LEU A 109 -14.87 2.12 -10.66
CA LEU A 109 -14.13 3.23 -11.27
C LEU A 109 -13.96 3.06 -12.78
N ILE A 110 -13.67 1.85 -13.27
CA ILE A 110 -13.57 1.55 -14.70
C ILE A 110 -14.87 1.92 -15.41
N PHE A 111 -16.02 1.49 -14.90
CA PHE A 111 -17.32 1.83 -15.51
C PHE A 111 -17.61 3.32 -15.48
N VAL A 112 -17.35 3.99 -14.35
CA VAL A 112 -17.58 5.44 -14.20
C VAL A 112 -16.69 6.23 -15.18
N LEU A 113 -15.39 5.93 -15.25
CA LEU A 113 -14.46 6.63 -16.13
C LEU A 113 -14.75 6.37 -17.61
N THR A 114 -15.13 5.15 -17.97
CA THR A 114 -15.57 4.82 -19.33
C THR A 114 -16.84 5.61 -19.71
N ALA A 115 -17.83 5.69 -18.80
CA ALA A 115 -19.05 6.45 -19.03
C ALA A 115 -18.80 7.97 -19.19
N LEU A 116 -17.78 8.50 -18.50
CA LEU A 116 -17.31 9.88 -18.64
C LEU A 116 -16.36 10.11 -19.83
N ASN A 117 -16.19 9.11 -20.70
CA ASN A 117 -15.30 9.15 -21.86
C ASN A 117 -13.80 9.34 -21.52
N HIS A 118 -13.40 9.04 -20.28
CA HIS A 118 -12.00 8.99 -19.83
C HIS A 118 -11.41 7.59 -20.07
N ILE A 119 -11.26 7.24 -21.35
CA ILE A 119 -10.87 5.89 -21.78
C ILE A 119 -9.46 5.51 -21.31
N LEU A 120 -8.48 6.41 -21.43
CA LEU A 120 -7.09 6.11 -21.06
C LEU A 120 -6.94 5.78 -19.55
N PRO A 121 -7.45 6.60 -18.60
CA PRO A 121 -7.46 6.24 -17.18
C PRO A 121 -8.17 4.91 -16.89
N SER A 122 -9.31 4.66 -17.55
CA SER A 122 -10.06 3.42 -17.41
C SER A 122 -9.24 2.19 -17.83
N MET A 123 -8.53 2.27 -18.96
CA MET A 123 -7.62 1.21 -19.43
C MET A 123 -6.46 0.96 -18.48
N LEU A 124 -5.88 2.00 -17.87
CA LEU A 124 -4.79 1.86 -16.90
C LEU A 124 -5.25 1.13 -15.63
N ILE A 125 -6.44 1.44 -15.13
CA ILE A 125 -7.01 0.74 -13.96
C ILE A 125 -7.32 -0.72 -14.33
N LEU A 126 -7.89 -0.98 -15.51
CA LEU A 126 -8.16 -2.34 -15.98
C LEU A 126 -6.87 -3.18 -16.10
N ALA A 127 -5.80 -2.59 -16.63
CA ALA A 127 -4.49 -3.24 -16.67
C ALA A 127 -3.98 -3.56 -15.25
N GLY A 128 -4.17 -2.65 -14.29
CA GLY A 128 -3.88 -2.88 -12.88
C GLY A 128 -4.63 -4.08 -12.30
N VAL A 129 -5.94 -4.19 -12.57
CA VAL A 129 -6.76 -5.34 -12.14
C VAL A 129 -6.24 -6.66 -12.73
N TYR A 130 -5.81 -6.67 -14.01
CA TYR A 130 -5.20 -7.87 -14.59
C TYR A 130 -3.88 -8.25 -13.91
N VAL A 131 -3.04 -7.28 -13.55
CA VAL A 131 -1.81 -7.53 -12.79
C VAL A 131 -2.14 -8.10 -11.41
N GLU A 132 -3.11 -7.54 -10.69
CA GLU A 132 -3.57 -8.07 -9.40
C GLU A 132 -4.04 -9.53 -9.51
N LEU A 133 -4.79 -9.84 -10.56
CA LEU A 133 -5.31 -11.19 -10.81
C LEU A 133 -4.18 -12.18 -11.14
N ILE A 134 -3.18 -11.76 -11.93
CA ILE A 134 -1.99 -12.57 -12.21
C ILE A 134 -1.21 -12.84 -10.91
N ILE A 135 -0.98 -11.81 -10.08
CA ILE A 135 -0.30 -11.95 -8.79
C ILE A 135 -1.06 -12.94 -7.91
N PHE A 136 -2.39 -12.83 -7.84
CA PHE A 136 -3.22 -13.77 -7.08
C PHE A 136 -3.08 -15.20 -7.59
N LEU A 137 -3.21 -15.44 -8.91
CA LEU A 137 -3.12 -16.78 -9.49
C LEU A 137 -1.73 -17.41 -9.26
N VAL A 138 -0.66 -16.63 -9.42
CA VAL A 138 0.71 -17.09 -9.15
C VAL A 138 0.88 -17.42 -7.68
N ALA A 139 0.45 -16.54 -6.78
CA ALA A 139 0.52 -16.77 -5.34
C ALA A 139 -0.29 -18.00 -4.92
N TYR A 140 -1.50 -18.16 -5.46
CA TYR A 140 -2.37 -19.31 -5.21
C TYR A 140 -1.69 -20.61 -5.63
N LYS A 141 -1.18 -20.71 -6.87
CA LYS A 141 -0.47 -21.91 -7.35
C LYS A 141 0.76 -22.27 -6.52
N ILE A 142 1.54 -21.27 -6.09
CA ILE A 142 2.73 -21.51 -5.27
C ILE A 142 2.33 -22.05 -3.89
N LEU A 143 1.25 -21.50 -3.31
CA LEU A 143 0.77 -21.91 -1.99
C LEU A 143 0.09 -23.28 -2.02
N GLU A 144 -0.73 -23.54 -3.05
CA GLU A 144 -1.37 -24.84 -3.28
C GLU A 144 -0.34 -25.96 -3.39
N LYS A 145 0.74 -25.77 -4.17
CA LYS A 145 1.83 -26.75 -4.30
C LYS A 145 2.57 -27.04 -2.97
N LYS A 146 2.50 -26.12 -2.01
CA LYS A 146 3.20 -26.21 -0.73
C LYS A 146 2.34 -26.83 0.38
N MET A 147 1.03 -26.90 0.17
CA MET A 147 0.06 -27.56 1.04
C MET A 147 -0.12 -29.01 0.61
#